data_AF-A0AAV0NBD1-F1
#
_entry.id   AF-A0AAV0NBD1-F1
#
_cell.length_a   1.000
_cell.length_b   1.000
_cell.length_c   1.000
_cell.angle_alpha   90.00
_cell.angle_beta   90.00
_cell.angle_gamma   90.00
#
_symmetry.space_group_name_H-M   'P 1'
#
loop_
_entity.id
_entity.type
_entity.pdbx_description
1 polymer ?
#
loop_
_entity_poly.entity_id
_entity_poly.type
_entity_poly.pdbx_seq_one_letter_code
_entity_poly.pdbx_strand_id
1 'polypeptide(L)' 'MDWETVALHEIGHLLGLDHSDVEEAIMFAIIRVGAVKGLNADDIQGIRALYNV' A
#
# COMPACT_ATOMS: atom_id res chain seq x y z
N MET A 1 -14.05 10.10 0.93
CA MET A 1 -12.95 9.40 0.26
C MET A 1 -11.68 10.10 0.68
N ASP A 2 -10.71 9.36 1.21
CA ASP A 2 -9.44 9.92 1.63
C ASP A 2 -8.44 9.85 0.48
N TRP A 3 -7.97 11.01 0.03
CA TRP A 3 -7.10 11.10 -1.14
C TRP A 3 -5.65 10.72 -0.80
N GLU A 4 -5.23 10.90 0.46
CA GLU A 4 -3.90 10.51 0.93
C GLU A 4 -3.72 8.99 0.86
N THR A 5 -4.70 8.23 1.34
CA THR A 5 -4.71 6.75 1.25
C THR A 5 -4.62 6.27 -0.20
N VAL A 6 -5.40 6.86 -1.11
CA VAL A 6 -5.36 6.48 -2.53
C VAL A 6 -4.00 6.85 -3.14
N ALA A 7 -3.51 8.07 -2.90
CA ALA A 7 -2.22 8.49 -3.42
C ALA A 7 -1.07 7.60 -2.93
N LEU A 8 -1.08 7.19 -1.65
CA LEU A 8 -0.05 6.31 -1.10
C LEU A 8 -0.08 4.91 -1.75
N HIS A 9 -1.26 4.35 -2.00
CA HIS A 9 -1.44 3.09 -2.72
C HIS A 9 -0.86 3.16 -4.15
N GLU A 10 -1.23 4.19 -4.90
CA GLU A 10 -0.75 4.36 -6.29
C GLU A 10 0.76 4.66 -6.35
N ILE A 11 1.31 5.36 -5.35
CA ILE A 11 2.78 5.51 -5.22
C ILE A 11 3.44 4.15 -4.98
N GLY A 12 2.82 3.25 -4.22
CA GLY A 12 3.30 1.88 -4.06
C GLY A 12 3.42 1.16 -5.41
N HIS A 13 2.38 1.22 -6.25
CA HIS A 13 2.42 0.71 -7.62
C HIS A 13 3.49 1.38 -8.48
N LEU A 14 3.61 2.71 -8.40
CA LEU A 14 4.64 3.47 -9.11
C LEU A 14 6.07 3.02 -8.73
N LEU A 15 6.27 2.59 -7.49
CA LEU A 15 7.54 2.05 -6.99
C LEU A 15 7.70 0.54 -7.21
N GLY A 16 6.70 -0.13 -7.78
CA GLY A 16 6.77 -1.53 -8.20
C GLY A 16 6.16 -2.55 -7.25
N LEU A 17 5.40 -2.11 -6.23
CA LEU A 17 4.61 -3.03 -5.41
C LEU A 17 3.36 -3.48 -6.17
N ASP A 18 3.04 -4.76 -6.09
CA ASP A 18 1.75 -5.31 -6.51
C ASP A 18 0.75 -5.31 -5.35
N HIS A 19 -0.50 -5.66 -5.66
CA HIS A 19 -1.53 -5.80 -4.62
C HIS A 19 -1.14 -6.83 -3.56
N SER A 20 -1.45 -6.51 -2.31
CA SER A 20 -1.34 -7.42 -1.17
C SER A 20 -2.66 -8.14 -0.91
N ASP A 21 -2.58 -9.36 -0.38
CA ASP A 21 -3.72 -10.11 0.19
C ASP A 21 -4.00 -9.72 1.65
N VAL A 22 -3.17 -8.89 2.28
CA VAL A 22 -3.35 -8.40 3.65
C VAL A 22 -4.29 -7.20 3.64
N GLU A 23 -5.50 -7.36 4.19
CA GLU A 23 -6.54 -6.32 4.14
C GLU A 23 -6.08 -5.00 4.78
N GLU A 24 -5.20 -5.04 5.78
CA GLU A 24 -4.67 -3.87 6.47
C GLU A 24 -3.50 -3.19 5.72
N ALA A 25 -2.95 -3.80 4.68
CA ALA A 25 -1.88 -3.21 3.87
C ALA A 25 -2.38 -2.03 3.04
N ILE A 26 -1.50 -1.05 2.77
CA ILE A 26 -1.85 0.02 1.83
C ILE A 26 -2.03 -0.55 0.43
N MET A 27 -1.29 -1.61 0.08
CA MET A 27 -1.39 -2.29 -1.21
C MET A 27 -2.58 -3.25 -1.33
N PHE A 28 -3.47 -3.36 -0.34
CA PHE A 28 -4.71 -4.13 -0.53
C PHE A 28 -5.58 -3.51 -1.63
N ALA A 29 -6.05 -4.32 -2.58
CA ALA A 29 -6.72 -3.86 -3.81
C ALA A 29 -8.04 -3.09 -3.59
N ILE A 30 -8.64 -3.15 -2.39
CA ILE A 30 -9.93 -2.52 -2.10
C ILE A 30 -9.78 -1.48 -0.98
N ILE A 31 -10.02 -0.21 -1.31
CA ILE A 31 -10.10 0.89 -0.34
C ILE A 31 -11.58 1.17 -0.05
N ARG A 32 -12.02 0.83 1.18
CA ARG A 32 -13.40 1.10 1.62
C ARG A 32 -13.63 2.60 1.82
N VAL A 33 -14.85 3.06 1.57
CA VAL A 33 -15.23 4.47 1.78
C VAL A 33 -15.03 4.84 3.26
N GLY A 34 -14.27 5.90 3.50
CA GLY A 34 -13.95 6.38 4.86
C GLY A 34 -12.76 5.68 5.51
N ALA A 35 -12.13 4.71 4.83
CA ALA A 35 -10.86 4.16 5.29
C ALA A 35 -9.75 5.21 5.20
N VAL A 36 -8.91 5.23 6.22
CA VAL A 36 -7.64 5.95 6.25
C VAL A 36 -6.57 4.92 6.58
N LYS A 37 -5.55 4.80 5.73
CA LYS A 37 -4.47 3.82 5.89
C LYS A 37 -3.11 4.49 5.78
N GLY A 38 -2.18 4.00 6.59
CA GLY A 38 -0.75 4.26 6.45
C GLY A 38 -0.01 2.99 5.99
N LEU A 39 1.31 3.01 6.13
CA LEU A 39 2.14 1.84 5.81
C LEU A 39 1.91 0.69 6.79
N ASN A 40 1.76 -0.51 6.25
CA ASN A 40 1.77 -1.78 6.97
C ASN A 40 3.17 -2.41 6.93
N ALA A 41 3.43 -3.36 7.83
CA ALA A 41 4.64 -4.17 7.81
C ALA A 41 4.80 -4.96 6.48
N ASP A 42 3.71 -5.37 5.85
CA ASP A 42 3.73 -6.04 4.54
C ASP A 42 4.29 -5.11 3.46
N ASP A 43 3.78 -3.87 3.37
CA ASP A 43 4.24 -2.86 2.41
C ASP A 43 5.73 -2.54 2.60
N ILE A 44 6.17 -2.41 3.86
CA ILE A 44 7.58 -2.13 4.22
C ILE A 44 8.48 -3.30 3.83
N GLN A 45 8.04 -4.54 4.02
CA GLN A 45 8.82 -5.72 3.62
C GLN A 45 8.90 -5.85 2.10
N GLY A 46 7.78 -5.63 1.40
CA GLY A 46 7.75 -5.65 -0.06
C GLY A 46 8.70 -4.64 -0.68
N ILE A 47 8.67 -3.38 -0.21
CA ILE A 47 9.50 -2.32 -0.78
C ILE A 47 10.99 -2.57 -0.50
N ARG A 48 11.31 -3.09 0.70
CA ARG A 48 12.66 -3.51 1.07
C ARG A 48 13.18 -4.64 0.19
N ALA A 49 12.33 -5.62 -0.12
CA ALA A 49 12.70 -6.73 -1.00
C ALA A 49 12.98 -6.25 -2.44
N LEU A 50 12.20 -5.29 -2.95
CA LEU A 50 12.41 -4.72 -4.29
C LEU A 50 13.72 -3.94 -4.40
N TYR A 51 14.10 -3.20 -3.35
CA TYR A 51 15.27 -2.31 -3.37
C TYR A 51 16.49 -2.85 -2.60
N ASN A 52 16.40 -4.03 -2.00
CA ASN A 52 17.46 -4.69 -1.21
C ASN A 52 18.00 -3.85 -0.04
N VAL A 53 17.10 -3.33 0.82
CA VAL A 53 17.44 -2.51 2.02
C VAL A 53 16.83 -3.01 3.32
#